data_AF-A0A936C8N9-F1
#
_entry.id   AF-A0A936C8N9-F1
#
_cell.length_a   1.000
_cell.length_b   1.000
_cell.length_c   1.000
_cell.angle_alpha   90.00
_cell.angle_beta   90.00
_cell.angle_gamma   90.00
#
_symmetry.space_group_name_H-M   'P 1'
#
loop_
_entity.id
_entity.type
_entity.pdbx_description
1 polymer ?
#
loop_
_entity_poly.entity_id
_entity_poly.type
_entity_poly.pdbx_seq_one_letter_code
_entity_poly.pdbx_strand_id
1 'polypeptide(L)'
;MTHDELLQVLDFLRAAESLKTVVRSGWTSADERRDLLTLVAALPAVPREEIVALWDEYEAGVTPEARLAKGLDKLETILQHTQGKNPRDFDYRFNLDYGRRYAEGHPLLAELRAILDEATERRAREAAQDD
;
A
#
# COMPACT_ATOMS: atom_id res chain seq x y z
N MET A 1 14.52 12.60 8.91
CA MET A 1 13.64 13.25 7.93
C MET A 1 13.04 14.47 8.58
N THR A 2 12.84 15.53 7.82
CA THR A 2 12.07 16.70 8.25
C THR A 2 10.58 16.45 8.05
N HIS A 3 9.74 17.23 8.71
CA HIS A 3 8.29 17.16 8.51
C HIS A 3 7.89 17.39 7.04
N ASP A 4 8.62 18.26 6.34
CA ASP A 4 8.36 18.59 4.93
C ASP A 4 8.64 17.40 3.99
N GLU A 5 9.73 16.67 4.23
CA GLU A 5 10.06 15.45 3.47
C GLU A 5 8.99 14.35 3.65
N LEU A 6 8.40 14.24 4.84
CA LEU A 6 7.30 13.28 5.09
C LEU A 6 6.03 13.66 4.31
N LEU A 7 5.71 14.95 4.22
CA LEU A 7 4.56 15.42 3.44
C LEU A 7 4.74 15.14 1.95
N GLN A 8 5.95 15.32 1.42
CA GLN A 8 6.25 15.01 0.01
C GLN A 8 6.05 13.52 -0.32
N VAL A 9 6.43 12.62 0.59
CA VAL A 9 6.17 11.18 0.43
C VAL A 9 4.67 10.89 0.41
N LEU A 10 3.89 11.54 1.28
CA LEU A 10 2.44 11.39 1.29
C LEU A 10 1.80 11.90 -0.01
N ASP A 11 2.28 13.01 -0.55
CA ASP A 11 1.80 13.55 -1.83
C ASP A 11 2.09 12.61 -3.00
N PHE A 12 3.27 12.00 -3.02
CA PHE A 12 3.59 10.95 -4.00
C PHE A 12 2.62 9.77 -3.92
N LEU A 13 2.32 9.27 -2.71
CA LEU A 13 1.39 8.15 -2.53
C LEU A 13 -0.02 8.50 -3.01
N ARG A 14 -0.48 9.74 -2.77
CA ARG A 14 -1.77 10.24 -3.29
C ARG A 14 -1.81 10.28 -4.81
N ALA A 15 -0.74 10.74 -5.45
CA ALA A 15 -0.67 10.78 -6.91
C ALA A 15 -0.73 9.37 -7.51
N ALA A 16 -0.01 8.41 -6.92
CA ALA A 16 -0.01 7.02 -7.35
C ALA A 16 -1.39 6.34 -7.21
N GLU A 17 -2.16 6.70 -6.18
CA GLU A 17 -3.50 6.18 -5.92
C GLU A 17 -4.48 6.46 -7.06
N SER A 18 -4.48 7.70 -7.56
CA SER A 18 -5.42 8.17 -8.58
C SER A 18 -5.36 7.42 -9.91
N LEU A 19 -4.33 6.59 -10.10
CA LEU A 19 -4.10 5.79 -11.30
C LEU A 19 -4.78 4.40 -11.25
N LYS A 20 -5.35 3.99 -10.12
CA LYS A 20 -5.96 2.65 -9.95
C LYS A 20 -7.41 2.63 -10.46
N THR A 21 -7.73 1.73 -11.39
CA THR A 21 -9.06 1.66 -12.05
C THR A 21 -9.76 0.29 -12.00
N VAL A 22 -9.17 -0.72 -11.34
CA VAL A 22 -9.63 -2.13 -11.41
C VAL A 22 -9.97 -2.71 -10.02
N VAL A 23 -11.04 -3.51 -9.96
CA VAL A 23 -11.52 -4.23 -8.76
C VAL A 23 -10.59 -5.40 -8.43
N ARG A 24 -10.16 -5.52 -7.17
CA ARG A 24 -9.31 -6.63 -6.71
C ARG A 24 -10.12 -7.94 -6.64
N SER A 25 -9.57 -9.01 -7.18
CA SER A 25 -10.04 -10.39 -6.99
C SER A 25 -9.01 -11.19 -6.19
N GLY A 26 -9.46 -12.17 -5.41
CA GLY A 26 -8.59 -12.98 -4.56
C GLY A 26 -7.86 -14.04 -5.37
N TRP A 27 -6.62 -13.76 -5.78
CA TRP A 27 -5.73 -14.70 -6.45
C TRP A 27 -4.64 -15.17 -5.49
N THR A 28 -4.10 -16.36 -5.75
CA THR A 28 -2.89 -16.80 -5.04
C THR A 28 -1.66 -16.16 -5.67
N SER A 29 -0.59 -15.97 -4.90
CA SER A 29 0.69 -15.44 -5.42
C SER A 29 1.22 -16.30 -6.60
N ALA A 30 0.92 -17.60 -6.64
CA ALA A 30 1.27 -18.48 -7.76
C ALA A 30 0.49 -18.15 -9.05
N ASP A 31 -0.80 -17.84 -8.93
CA ASP A 31 -1.62 -17.42 -10.08
C ASP A 31 -1.14 -16.06 -10.60
N GLU A 32 -0.88 -15.11 -9.69
CA GLU A 32 -0.34 -13.79 -10.04
C GLU A 32 1.01 -13.87 -10.76
N ARG A 33 1.89 -14.77 -10.29
CA ARG A 33 3.18 -15.01 -10.96
C ARG A 33 2.99 -15.56 -12.38
N ARG A 34 2.07 -16.50 -12.57
CA ARG A 34 1.78 -17.08 -13.89
C ARG A 34 1.25 -16.03 -14.86
N ASP A 35 0.38 -15.16 -14.37
CA ASP A 35 -0.21 -14.09 -15.17
C ASP A 35 0.85 -13.04 -15.52
N LEU A 36 1.74 -12.69 -14.58
CA LEU A 36 2.90 -11.85 -14.85
C LEU A 36 3.74 -12.41 -15.99
N LEU A 37 4.08 -13.71 -15.95
CA LEU A 37 4.87 -14.36 -17.02
C LEU A 37 4.21 -14.25 -18.39
N THR A 38 2.87 -14.27 -18.44
CA THR A 38 2.11 -14.06 -19.67
C THR A 38 2.20 -12.60 -20.14
N LEU A 39 2.08 -11.63 -19.22
CA LEU A 39 2.18 -10.20 -19.54
C LEU A 39 3.55 -9.81 -20.08
N VAL A 40 4.63 -10.35 -19.52
CA VAL A 40 6.00 -10.00 -19.92
C VAL A 40 6.54 -10.84 -21.08
N ALA A 41 5.77 -11.81 -21.60
CA ALA A 41 6.24 -12.78 -22.59
C ALA A 41 6.76 -12.13 -23.88
N ALA A 42 6.17 -11.01 -24.29
CA ALA A 42 6.54 -10.27 -25.50
C ALA A 42 7.78 -9.37 -25.34
N LEU A 43 8.28 -9.19 -24.11
CA LEU A 43 9.42 -8.32 -23.84
C LEU A 43 10.75 -9.01 -24.22
N PRO A 44 11.79 -8.22 -24.61
CA PRO A 44 13.15 -8.72 -24.72
C PRO A 44 13.64 -9.37 -23.43
N ALA A 45 14.61 -10.27 -23.53
CA ALA A 45 15.05 -11.11 -22.41
C ALA A 45 15.44 -10.31 -21.16
N VAL A 46 16.27 -9.26 -21.32
CA VAL A 46 16.78 -8.45 -20.21
C VAL A 46 15.66 -7.79 -19.38
N PRO A 47 14.78 -6.93 -19.95
CA PRO A 47 13.71 -6.30 -19.18
C PRO A 47 12.68 -7.30 -18.65
N ARG A 48 12.44 -8.40 -19.37
CA ARG A 48 11.56 -9.48 -18.90
C ARG A 48 12.10 -10.12 -17.62
N GLU A 49 13.38 -10.48 -17.62
CA GLU A 49 14.06 -11.11 -16.48
C GLU A 49 14.13 -10.16 -15.28
N GLU A 50 14.42 -8.88 -15.52
CA GLU A 50 14.44 -7.85 -14.48
C GLU A 50 13.07 -7.68 -13.80
N ILE A 51 11.98 -7.57 -14.57
CA ILE A 51 10.63 -7.43 -14.01
C ILE A 51 10.24 -8.66 -13.18
N VAL A 52 10.52 -9.86 -13.68
CA VAL A 52 10.21 -11.11 -12.97
C VAL A 52 11.02 -11.19 -11.67
N ALA A 53 12.31 -10.82 -11.70
CA ALA A 53 13.15 -10.80 -10.51
C ALA A 53 12.66 -9.79 -9.47
N LEU A 54 12.28 -8.58 -9.88
CA LEU A 54 11.73 -7.56 -8.98
C LEU A 54 10.40 -8.00 -8.36
N TRP A 55 9.54 -8.67 -9.14
CA TRP A 55 8.29 -9.22 -8.61
C TRP A 55 8.56 -10.33 -7.60
N ASP A 56 9.46 -11.27 -7.90
CA ASP A 56 9.84 -12.37 -7.00
C ASP A 56 10.45 -11.81 -5.69
N GLU A 57 11.29 -10.78 -5.78
CA GLU A 57 11.88 -10.09 -4.63
C GLU A 57 10.80 -9.40 -3.77
N TYR A 58 9.91 -8.64 -4.41
CA TYR A 58 8.78 -8.00 -3.74
C TYR A 58 7.97 -9.05 -3.01
N GLU A 59 7.53 -10.11 -3.69
CA GLU A 59 6.68 -11.14 -3.11
C GLU A 59 7.31 -11.89 -1.94
N ALA A 60 8.62 -12.18 -2.02
CA ALA A 60 9.36 -12.74 -0.90
C ALA A 60 9.38 -11.81 0.33
N GLY A 61 9.45 -10.49 0.11
CA GLY A 61 9.37 -9.50 1.19
C GLY A 61 10.54 -9.57 2.19
N VAL A 62 11.70 -10.07 1.74
CA VAL A 62 12.86 -10.33 2.60
C VAL A 62 13.93 -9.25 2.55
N THR A 63 14.10 -8.60 1.40
CA THR A 63 15.08 -7.52 1.22
C THR A 63 14.61 -6.23 1.90
N PRO A 64 15.53 -5.32 2.28
CA PRO A 64 15.16 -4.01 2.81
C PRO A 64 14.19 -3.25 1.90
N GLU A 65 14.44 -3.26 0.60
CA GLU A 65 13.64 -2.61 -0.43
C GLU A 65 12.24 -3.24 -0.54
N ALA A 66 12.13 -4.57 -0.59
CA ALA A 66 10.84 -5.25 -0.65
C ALA A 66 10.00 -5.03 0.63
N ARG A 67 10.65 -5.02 1.80
CA ARG A 67 9.98 -4.71 3.07
C ARG A 67 9.47 -3.27 3.09
N LEU A 68 10.28 -2.33 2.63
CA LEU A 68 9.88 -0.92 2.52
C LEU A 68 8.70 -0.77 1.54
N ALA A 69 8.78 -1.38 0.36
CA ALA A 69 7.72 -1.35 -0.64
C ALA A 69 6.41 -1.96 -0.14
N LYS A 70 6.44 -3.14 0.51
CA LYS A 70 5.25 -3.74 1.12
C LYS A 70 4.68 -2.89 2.25
N GLY A 71 5.53 -2.26 3.05
CA GLY A 71 5.10 -1.29 4.06
C GLY A 71 4.33 -0.12 3.45
N LEU A 72 4.91 0.52 2.43
CA LEU A 72 4.27 1.62 1.71
C LEU A 72 2.95 1.21 1.06
N ASP A 73 2.85 0.01 0.47
CA ASP A 73 1.60 -0.54 -0.08
C ASP A 73 0.47 -0.59 0.98
N LYS A 74 0.79 -1.01 2.21
CA LYS A 74 -0.21 -1.04 3.30
C LYS A 74 -0.58 0.34 3.80
N LEU A 75 0.38 1.24 3.93
CA LEU A 75 0.12 2.62 4.34
C LEU A 75 -0.72 3.36 3.28
N GLU A 76 -0.48 3.10 2.00
CA GLU A 76 -1.28 3.68 0.91
C GLU A 76 -2.74 3.22 0.96
N THR A 77 -3.01 1.95 1.31
CA THR A 77 -4.39 1.48 1.53
C THR A 77 -5.08 2.22 2.69
N ILE A 78 -4.35 2.48 3.79
CA ILE A 78 -4.92 3.24 4.92
C ILE A 78 -5.17 4.70 4.51
N LEU A 79 -4.24 5.28 3.75
CA LEU A 79 -4.38 6.63 3.21
C LEU A 79 -5.62 6.73 2.30
N GLN A 80 -5.82 5.76 1.40
CA GLN A 80 -7.04 5.65 0.58
C GLN A 80 -8.30 5.67 1.42
N HIS A 81 -8.39 4.83 2.44
CA HIS A 81 -9.56 4.80 3.32
C HIS A 81 -9.76 6.15 4.02
N THR A 82 -8.71 6.80 4.53
CA THR A 82 -8.87 8.07 5.26
C THR A 82 -9.19 9.29 4.38
N GLN A 83 -8.96 9.23 3.06
CA GLN A 83 -9.16 10.35 2.14
C GLN A 83 -10.27 10.13 1.10
N GLY A 84 -10.57 8.86 0.80
CA GLY A 84 -11.54 8.46 -0.20
C GLY A 84 -13.00 8.52 0.27
N LYS A 85 -13.90 8.29 -0.68
CA LYS A 85 -15.33 8.09 -0.41
C LYS A 85 -15.57 6.61 -0.13
N ASN A 86 -15.78 6.28 1.14
CA ASN A 86 -16.10 4.92 1.54
C ASN A 86 -17.62 4.71 1.60
N PRO A 87 -18.09 3.45 1.53
CA PRO A 87 -19.46 3.09 1.87
C PRO A 87 -19.86 3.60 3.25
N ARG A 88 -21.18 3.81 3.47
CA ARG A 88 -21.69 4.35 4.75
C ARG A 88 -21.35 3.48 5.95
N ASP A 89 -21.32 2.16 5.77
CA ASP A 89 -21.04 1.15 6.78
C ASP A 89 -19.56 0.77 6.90
N PHE A 90 -18.66 1.57 6.31
CA PHE A 90 -17.23 1.30 6.36
C PHE A 90 -16.64 1.49 7.77
N ASP A 91 -16.03 0.45 8.32
CA ASP A 91 -15.31 0.51 9.59
C ASP A 91 -13.89 1.04 9.39
N TYR A 92 -13.69 2.33 9.65
CA TYR A 92 -12.36 2.94 9.61
C TYR A 92 -11.37 2.30 10.59
N ARG A 93 -11.82 1.78 11.75
CA ARG A 93 -10.91 1.23 12.77
C ARG A 93 -10.26 -0.08 12.34
N PHE A 94 -10.77 -0.74 11.30
CA PHE A 94 -10.05 -1.80 10.58
C PHE A 94 -8.59 -1.42 10.25
N ASN A 95 -8.34 -0.15 9.89
CA ASN A 95 -7.01 0.33 9.53
C ASN A 95 -5.99 0.23 10.68
N LEU A 96 -6.45 0.29 11.95
CA LEU A 96 -5.58 0.30 13.12
C LEU A 96 -4.84 -1.02 13.31
N ASP A 97 -5.37 -2.12 12.78
CA ASP A 97 -4.69 -3.42 12.81
C ASP A 97 -4.13 -3.80 11.43
N TYR A 98 -4.78 -3.34 10.36
CA TYR A 98 -4.35 -3.62 8.99
C TYR A 98 -2.90 -3.20 8.75
N GLY A 99 -2.11 -4.12 8.20
CA GLY A 99 -0.74 -3.85 7.78
C GLY A 99 0.27 -3.53 8.90
N ARG A 100 -0.11 -3.61 10.18
CA ARG A 100 0.73 -3.16 11.32
C ARG A 100 2.13 -3.78 11.32
N ARG A 101 2.21 -5.11 11.15
CA ARG A 101 3.48 -5.85 11.07
C ARG A 101 4.45 -5.36 9.98
N TYR A 102 3.93 -4.74 8.92
CA TYR A 102 4.73 -4.26 7.79
C TYR A 102 5.34 -2.88 8.05
N ALA A 103 4.80 -2.11 9.00
CA ALA A 103 5.28 -0.78 9.36
C ALA A 103 6.30 -0.80 10.52
N GLU A 104 6.24 -1.80 11.39
CA GLU A 104 7.06 -1.87 12.61
C GLU A 104 8.57 -2.06 12.36
N GLY A 105 8.93 -2.66 11.23
CA GLY A 105 10.33 -3.00 10.93
C GLY A 105 11.19 -1.85 10.39
N HIS A 106 10.64 -0.66 10.17
CA HIS A 106 11.36 0.48 9.58
C HIS A 106 10.93 1.82 10.20
N PRO A 107 11.85 2.67 10.69
CA PRO A 107 11.52 3.92 11.39
C PRO A 107 10.59 4.86 10.59
N LEU A 108 10.89 5.09 9.31
CA LEU A 108 10.01 5.90 8.43
C LEU A 108 8.59 5.35 8.36
N LEU A 109 8.42 4.03 8.22
CA LEU A 109 7.10 3.44 8.08
C LEU A 109 6.32 3.54 9.39
N ALA A 110 6.99 3.39 10.53
CA ALA A 110 6.39 3.57 11.85
C ALA A 110 5.91 5.02 12.07
N GLU A 111 6.69 6.02 11.65
CA GLU A 111 6.30 7.43 11.74
C GLU A 111 5.09 7.74 10.84
N LEU A 112 5.13 7.33 9.56
CA LEU A 112 4.01 7.49 8.64
C LEU A 112 2.75 6.78 9.15
N ARG A 113 2.92 5.60 9.74
CA ARG A 113 1.83 4.83 10.34
C ARG A 113 1.15 5.58 11.47
N ALA A 114 1.91 6.20 12.38
CA ALA A 114 1.33 6.96 13.49
C ALA A 114 0.42 8.10 13.00
N ILE A 115 0.86 8.83 11.97
CA ILE A 115 0.06 9.90 11.35
C ILE A 115 -1.25 9.35 10.76
N LEU A 116 -1.18 8.18 10.12
CA LEU A 116 -2.34 7.53 9.52
C LEU A 116 -3.30 6.91 10.56
N ASP A 117 -2.78 6.43 11.69
CA ASP A 117 -3.59 5.98 12.83
C ASP A 117 -4.39 7.16 13.41
N GLU A 118 -3.77 8.34 13.57
CA GLU A 118 -4.47 9.57 14.00
C GLU A 118 -5.54 10.01 12.99
N ALA A 119 -5.22 9.96 11.69
CA ALA A 119 -6.17 10.29 10.63
C ALA A 119 -7.35 9.30 10.59
N THR A 120 -7.07 8.02 10.79
CA THR A 120 -8.07 6.95 10.91
C THR A 120 -9.03 7.23 12.06
N GLU A 121 -8.50 7.50 13.24
CA GLU A 121 -9.32 7.77 14.43
C GLU A 121 -10.18 9.04 14.27
N ARG A 122 -9.66 10.07 13.60
CA ARG A 122 -10.44 11.26 13.26
C ARG A 122 -11.62 10.92 12.34
N ARG A 123 -11.38 10.18 11.25
CA ARG A 123 -12.43 9.76 10.31
C ARG A 123 -13.48 8.86 10.96
N ALA A 124 -13.06 7.94 11.83
CA ALA A 124 -13.97 7.08 12.58
C ALA A 124 -14.93 7.88 13.48
N ARG A 125 -14.46 8.99 14.07
CA ARG A 125 -15.30 9.89 14.87
C ARG A 125 -16.26 10.72 14.03
N GLU A 126 -15.79 11.26 12.90
CA GLU A 126 -16.63 12.02 11.95
C GLU A 126 -17.77 11.14 11.43
N ALA A 127 -17.46 9.92 10.96
CA ALA A 127 -18.47 9.00 10.44
C ALA A 127 -19.53 8.61 11.48
N ALA A 128 -19.15 8.50 12.77
CA ALA A 128 -20.09 8.20 13.85
C ALA A 128 -20.97 9.39 14.28
N GLN A 129 -20.64 10.62 13.85
CA GLN A 129 -21.44 11.83 14.11
C GLN A 129 -22.44 12.13 12.99
N ASP A 130 -22.20 11.57 11.80
CA ASP A 130 -23.05 11.73 10.61
C ASP A 130 -24.21 10.71 10.54
N ASP A 131 -24.31 9.78 11.50
CA ASP A 131 -25.38 8.78 11.66
C ASP A 131 -26.48 9.22 12.65
#